data_AF-A0A3D3Q4S5-F1
#
_entry.id   AF-A0A3D3Q4S5-F1
#
_cell.length_a   1.000
_cell.length_b   1.000
_cell.length_c   1.000
_cell.angle_alpha   90.00
_cell.angle_beta   90.00
_cell.angle_gamma   90.00
#
_symmetry.space_group_name_H-M   'P 1'
#
loop_
_entity.id
_entity.type
_entity.pdbx_description
1 polymer ?
#
loop_
_entity_poly.entity_id
_entity_poly.type
_entity_poly.pdbx_seq_one_letter_code
_entity_poly.pdbx_strand_id
1 'polypeptide(L)' 'AGLGIFIGKPYWSQGYGTDAVRTICRFAFREMNLHKVELQVFSNNPRGLRAYRKVGFVE' A
#
# COMPACT_ATOMS: atom_id res chain seq x y z
N ALA A 1 -12.43 1.81 3.61
CA ALA A 1 -12.01 2.69 2.49
C ALA A 1 -10.98 1.93 1.65
N GLY A 2 -11.20 1.88 0.34
CA GLY A 2 -10.35 1.11 -0.57
C GLY A 2 -9.11 1.89 -1.03
N LEU A 3 -7.96 1.24 -1.00
CA LEU A 3 -6.68 1.77 -1.48
C LEU A 3 -6.17 0.97 -2.69
N GLY A 4 -5.75 1.70 -3.72
CA GLY A 4 -5.06 1.14 -4.89
C GLY A 4 -3.87 2.01 -5.27
N ILE A 5 -2.76 1.38 -5.66
CA ILE A 5 -1.57 2.08 -6.15
C ILE A 5 -1.08 1.47 -7.47
N PHE A 6 -0.56 2.33 -8.34
CA PHE A 6 0.14 1.92 -9.55
C PHE A 6 1.50 2.60 -9.59
N ILE A 7 2.56 1.80 -9.79
CA ILE A 7 3.92 2.29 -9.95
C ILE A 7 4.36 1.94 -11.37
N GLY A 8 4.98 2.88 -12.08
CA GLY A 8 5.54 2.60 -13.40
C GLY A 8 6.64 1.54 -13.34
N LYS A 9 6.70 0.63 -14.33
CA LYS A 9 7.68 -0.46 -14.41
C LYS A 9 9.14 -0.03 -14.18
N PRO A 10 9.62 1.14 -14.66
CA PRO A 10 11.00 1.56 -14.39
C PRO A 10 11.30 1.79 -12.90
N TYR A 11 10.29 2.12 -12.10
CA TYR A 11 10.39 2.49 -10.68
C TYR A 11 10.12 1.30 -9.74
N TRP A 12 10.00 0.12 -10.30
CA TRP A 12 9.73 -1.10 -9.57
C TRP A 12 10.94 -1.53 -8.73
N SER A 13 10.67 -2.04 -7.53
CA SER A 13 11.67 -2.60 -6.58
C SER A 13 12.61 -1.56 -5.95
N GLN A 14 12.32 -0.27 -6.11
CA GLN A 14 13.09 0.84 -5.53
C GLN A 14 12.49 1.38 -4.23
N GLY A 15 11.46 0.73 -3.67
CA GLY A 15 10.82 1.12 -2.41
C GLY A 15 9.60 2.03 -2.54
N TYR A 16 9.36 2.63 -3.72
CA TYR A 16 8.26 3.58 -3.93
C TYR A 16 6.87 3.03 -3.60
N GLY A 17 6.59 1.75 -3.88
CA GLY A 17 5.29 1.15 -3.53
C GLY A 17 5.05 1.13 -2.02
N THR A 18 6.07 0.79 -1.23
CA THR A 18 5.97 0.80 0.25
C THR A 18 5.86 2.21 0.78
N ASP A 19 6.62 3.15 0.21
CA ASP A 19 6.59 4.55 0.63
C ASP A 19 5.22 5.21 0.36
N ALA A 20 4.67 5.00 -0.84
CA ALA A 20 3.35 5.50 -1.21
C ALA A 20 2.26 4.98 -0.28
N VAL A 21 2.21 3.66 -0.04
CA VAL A 21 1.21 3.04 0.85
C VAL A 21 1.35 3.57 2.27
N ARG A 22 2.59 3.67 2.80
CA ARG A 22 2.82 4.21 4.15
C ARG A 22 2.36 5.65 4.28
N THR A 23 2.62 6.48 3.29
CA THR A 23 2.22 7.89 3.29
C THR A 23 0.70 8.04 3.23
N ILE A 24 0.02 7.27 2.38
CA ILE A 24 -1.45 7.28 2.31
C ILE A 24 -2.06 6.77 3.62
N CYS A 25 -1.56 5.68 4.19
CA CYS A 25 -2.03 5.18 5.49
C CYS A 25 -1.87 6.22 6.60
N ARG A 26 -0.73 6.91 6.66
CA ARG A 26 -0.50 7.97 7.66
C ARG A 26 -1.56 9.08 7.53
N PHE A 27 -1.84 9.53 6.32
CA PHE A 27 -2.85 10.54 6.05
C PHE A 27 -4.26 10.05 6.43
N ALA A 28 -4.62 8.83 6.00
CA ALA A 28 -5.90 8.21 6.30
C ALA A 28 -6.18 8.11 7.80
N PHE A 29 -5.19 7.69 8.60
CA PHE A 29 -5.38 7.53 10.04
C PHE A 29 -5.26 8.84 10.82
N ARG A 30 -4.32 9.74 10.46
CA ARG A 30 -4.05 10.94 11.25
C ARG A 30 -4.92 12.13 10.87
N GLU A 31 -5.11 12.36 9.57
CA GLU A 31 -5.79 13.56 9.09
C GLU A 31 -7.27 13.28 8.80
N MET A 32 -7.57 12.11 8.22
CA MET A 32 -8.95 11.74 7.90
C MET A 32 -9.66 10.98 9.03
N ASN A 33 -8.96 10.62 10.11
CA ASN A 33 -9.48 9.86 11.23
C ASN A 33 -10.23 8.57 10.81
N LEU A 34 -9.75 7.88 9.76
CA LEU A 34 -10.35 6.63 9.33
C LEU A 34 -10.02 5.51 10.31
N HIS A 35 -11.00 4.64 10.59
CA HIS A 35 -10.77 3.48 11.46
C HIS A 35 -10.10 2.30 10.74
N LYS A 36 -10.23 2.20 9.41
CA LYS A 36 -9.73 1.08 8.62
C LYS A 36 -9.41 1.49 7.17
N VAL A 37 -8.29 0.97 6.67
CA VAL A 37 -7.91 0.98 5.24
C VAL A 37 -7.82 -0.45 4.75
N GLU A 38 -8.39 -0.73 3.58
CA GLU A 38 -8.31 -2.05 2.95
C GLU A 38 -7.85 -1.93 1.51
N LEU A 39 -7.27 -3.00 0.98
CA LEU A 39 -6.81 -3.07 -0.40
C LEU A 39 -7.05 -4.46 -0.96
N GLN A 40 -7.09 -4.56 -2.28
CA GLN A 40 -7.09 -5.83 -2.98
C GLN A 40 -5.79 -5.96 -3.76
N VAL A 41 -5.23 -7.17 -3.75
CA VAL A 41 -4.03 -7.50 -4.50
C VAL A 41 -4.28 -8.78 -5.29
N PHE A 42 -3.91 -8.76 -6.57
CA PHE A 42 -3.93 -9.98 -7.36
C PHE A 42 -2.90 -10.98 -6.81
N SER A 43 -3.27 -12.25 -6.73
CA SER A 43 -2.41 -13.33 -6.22
C SER A 43 -1.09 -13.47 -7.01
N ASN A 44 -1.09 -13.09 -8.29
CA ASN A 44 0.08 -13.06 -9.15
C ASN A 44 0.99 -11.83 -8.95
N ASN A 45 0.71 -10.96 -7.97
CA ASN A 45 1.52 -9.79 -7.65
C ASN A 45 2.24 -9.93 -6.30
N PRO A 46 3.26 -10.81 -6.20
CA PRO A 46 4.00 -11.01 -4.95
C PRO A 46 4.77 -9.76 -4.51
N ARG A 47 5.05 -8.84 -5.45
CA ARG A 47 5.72 -7.56 -5.17
C ARG A 47 4.83 -6.63 -4.37
N GLY A 48 3.56 -6.51 -4.78
CA GLY A 48 2.53 -5.77 -4.04
C GLY A 48 2.35 -6.35 -2.64
N LEU A 49 2.17 -7.67 -2.55
CA LEU A 49 2.00 -8.35 -1.27
C LEU A 49 3.15 -8.05 -0.28
N ARG A 50 4.40 -8.15 -0.73
CA ARG A 50 5.57 -7.78 0.10
C ARG A 50 5.57 -6.32 0.51
N ALA A 51 5.15 -5.41 -0.38
CA ALA A 51 5.08 -3.99 -0.07
C ALA A 51 4.02 -3.70 1.00
N TYR A 52 2.84 -4.33 0.91
CA TYR A 52 1.74 -4.13 1.86
C TYR A 52 2.06 -4.72 3.24
N ARG A 53 2.63 -5.93 3.30
CA ARG A 53 3.07 -6.54 4.58
C ARG A 53 4.12 -5.68 5.29
N LYS A 54 5.04 -5.03 4.56
CA LYS A 54 6.02 -4.09 5.13
C LYS A 54 5.41 -2.83 5.75
N VAL A 55 4.16 -2.49 5.40
CA VAL A 55 3.43 -1.36 5.98
C VAL A 55 2.53 -1.80 7.14
N GLY A 56 2.41 -3.11 7.39
CA GLY A 56 1.61 -3.66 8.49
C GLY A 56 0.23 -4.14 8.09
N PHE A 57 -0.07 -4.27 6.79
CA PHE A 57 -1.29 -4.95 6.35
C PHE A 57 -1.24 -6.44 6.68
N VAL A 58 -2.38 -6.96 7.10
CA VAL A 58 -2.62 -8.38 7.41
C VAL A 58 -3.74 -8.91 6.52
N GLU A 59 -3.75 -10.23 6.31
CA GLU A 59 -4.77 -10.98 5.56
C GLU A 59 -5.98 -11.33 6.43
#